data_AF-A0AAD7F9K9-F1
#
_entry.id   AF-A0AAD7F9K9-F1
#
_cell.length_a   1.000
_cell.length_b   1.000
_cell.length_c   1.000
_cell.angle_alpha   90.00
_cell.angle_beta   90.00
_cell.angle_gamma   90.00
#
_symmetry.space_group_name_H-M   'P 1'
#
loop_
_entity.id
_entity.type
_entity.pdbx_description
1 polymer ?
#
loop_
_entity_poly.entity_id
_entity_poly.type
_entity_poly.pdbx_seq_one_letter_code
_entity_poly.pdbx_strand_id
1 'polypeptide(L)'
;MGPPLASTLRIAIVGAGMGGLATALSLAKQGFQHIAIYETASDLGFVGAGIQIAPNLSRILRALGYGVWERVKKDAVEMKAVSIRGVCPGI
;
A
#
# COMPACT_ATOMS: atom_id res chain seq x y z
N MET A 1 34.94 -4.21 9.84
CA MET A 1 33.75 -4.37 8.99
C MET A 1 32.62 -3.65 9.71
N GLY A 2 32.13 -2.54 9.17
CA GLY A 2 31.12 -1.71 9.84
C GLY A 2 29.78 -2.43 9.99
N PRO A 3 28.88 -1.95 10.87
CA PRO A 3 27.54 -2.50 10.95
C PRO A 3 26.84 -2.42 9.58
N PRO A 4 25.98 -3.39 9.22
CA PRO A 4 25.26 -3.36 7.95
C PRO A 4 24.43 -2.07 7.83
N LEU A 5 24.39 -1.48 6.63
CA LEU A 5 23.65 -0.23 6.38
C LEU A 5 22.20 -0.29 6.89
N ALA A 6 21.57 -1.47 6.81
CA ALA A 6 20.22 -1.70 7.29
C ALA A 6 20.01 -1.42 8.80
N SER A 7 21.04 -1.61 9.63
CA SER A 7 20.96 -1.38 11.08
C SER A 7 21.39 0.02 11.52
N THR A 8 21.81 0.89 10.60
CA THR A 8 22.30 2.24 10.93
C THR A 8 21.59 3.34 10.14
N LEU A 9 21.06 3.03 8.96
CA LEU A 9 20.36 3.97 8.11
C LEU A 9 19.01 4.34 8.74
N ARG A 10 18.81 5.64 8.96
CA ARG A 10 17.55 6.22 9.41
C ARG A 10 16.75 6.70 8.19
N ILE A 11 15.53 6.21 8.05
CA ILE A 11 14.67 6.48 6.90
C ILE A 11 13.43 7.23 7.41
N ALA A 12 13.20 8.42 6.86
CA ALA A 12 11.99 9.20 7.11
C ALA A 12 11.06 9.10 5.88
N ILE A 13 9.82 8.69 6.11
CA ILE A 13 8.76 8.61 5.10
C ILE A 13 7.74 9.70 5.41
N VAL A 14 7.50 10.60 4.46
CA VAL A 14 6.50 11.66 4.61
C VAL A 14 5.23 11.23 3.88
N GLY A 15 4.16 11.03 4.65
CA GLY A 15 2.85 10.52 4.25
C GLY A 15 2.60 9.09 4.74
N ALA A 16 1.53 8.89 5.52
CA ALA A 16 1.05 7.58 5.97
C ALA A 16 -0.13 7.06 5.13
N GLY A 17 -0.21 7.45 3.87
CA GLY A 17 -1.11 6.84 2.89
C GLY A 17 -0.69 5.42 2.49
N MET A 18 -1.48 4.79 1.61
CA MET A 18 -1.22 3.41 1.13
C MET A 18 0.22 3.22 0.61
N GLY A 19 0.74 4.19 -0.15
CA GLY A 19 2.12 4.14 -0.67
C GLY A 19 3.18 4.27 0.41
N GLY A 20 2.99 5.16 1.39
CA GLY A 20 3.94 5.36 2.49
C GLY A 20 4.02 4.15 3.42
N LEU A 21 2.85 3.61 3.80
CA LEU A 21 2.77 2.40 4.61
C LEU A 21 3.33 1.17 3.87
N ALA A 22 3.03 1.01 2.58
CA ALA A 22 3.59 -0.07 1.77
C ALA A 22 5.12 0.03 1.66
N THR A 23 5.65 1.25 1.50
CA THR A 23 7.09 1.53 1.48
C THR A 23 7.74 1.16 2.81
N ALA A 24 7.16 1.61 3.93
CA ALA A 24 7.67 1.30 5.26
C ALA A 24 7.74 -0.20 5.52
N LEU A 25 6.66 -0.92 5.16
CA LEU A 25 6.61 -2.37 5.31
C LEU A 25 7.63 -3.09 4.41
N SER A 26 7.80 -2.64 3.17
CA SER A 26 8.79 -3.19 2.24
C SER A 26 10.22 -3.01 2.77
N LEU A 27 10.53 -1.84 3.34
CA LEU A 27 11.83 -1.57 3.95
C LEU A 27 12.05 -2.41 5.21
N ALA A 28 11.05 -2.52 6.08
CA ALA A 28 11.13 -3.36 7.27
C ALA A 28 11.44 -4.83 6.91
N LYS A 29 10.84 -5.35 5.83
CA LYS A 29 11.13 -6.70 5.30
C LYS A 29 12.55 -6.89 4.80
N GLN A 30 13.17 -5.83 4.29
CA GLN A 30 14.57 -5.85 3.87
C GLN A 30 15.54 -5.72 5.06
N GLY A 31 15.02 -5.64 6.29
CA GLY A 31 15.81 -5.61 7.51
C GLY A 31 16.20 -4.21 7.99
N PHE A 32 15.64 -3.15 7.38
CA PHE A 32 15.83 -1.78 7.88
C PHE A 32 15.09 -1.61 9.21
N GLN A 33 15.81 -1.13 10.23
CA GLN A 33 15.27 -1.06 11.60
C GLN A 33 14.81 0.34 12.01
N HIS A 34 15.38 1.40 11.43
CA HIS A 34 15.10 2.79 11.83
C HIS A 34 14.23 3.51 10.80
N ILE A 35 12.94 3.17 10.76
CA ILE A 35 11.97 3.75 9.83
C ILE A 35 10.97 4.59 10.61
N ALA A 36 10.84 5.87 10.27
CA ALA A 36 9.84 6.78 10.83
C ALA A 36 8.89 7.25 9.74
N ILE A 37 7.59 7.25 10.04
CA ILE A 37 6.54 7.73 9.12
C ILE A 37 5.92 8.98 9.75
N TYR A 38 5.83 10.05 8.97
CA TYR A 38 5.25 11.32 9.39
C TYR A 38 4.00 11.59 8.55
N GLU A 39 2.88 11.87 9.20
CA GLU A 39 1.61 12.20 8.54
C GLU A 39 1.09 13.51 9.13
N THR A 40 0.54 14.35 8.27
CA THR A 40 -0.05 15.64 8.67
C THR A 40 -1.46 15.43 9.23
N ALA A 41 -2.19 14.44 8.74
CA ALA A 41 -3.50 14.08 9.27
C ALA A 41 -3.39 13.60 10.72
N SER A 42 -4.31 14.07 11.57
CA SER A 42 -4.40 13.68 12.98
C SER A 42 -4.89 12.24 13.18
N ASP A 43 -5.51 11.65 12.15
CA ASP A 43 -5.98 10.28 12.15
C ASP A 43 -5.92 9.68 10.74
N LEU A 44 -5.79 8.35 10.66
CA LEU A 44 -5.83 7.58 9.42
C LEU A 44 -7.28 7.35 9.02
N GLY A 45 -7.91 8.40 8.48
CA GLY A 45 -9.29 8.37 7.99
C GLY A 45 -9.41 7.85 6.56
N PHE A 46 -10.56 7.26 6.25
CA PHE A 46 -10.94 6.88 4.89
C PHE A 46 -12.08 7.78 4.41
N VAL A 47 -12.08 8.15 3.13
CA VAL A 47 -13.12 9.02 2.51
C VAL A 47 -14.46 8.27 2.30
N GLY A 48 -14.60 7.05 2.82
CA GLY A 48 -15.78 6.20 2.61
C GLY A 48 -15.99 5.72 1.16
N ALA A 49 -15.12 6.10 0.23
CA ALA A 49 -15.15 5.68 -1.17
C ALA A 49 -14.36 4.37 -1.36
N GLY A 50 -14.94 3.42 -2.10
CA GLY A 50 -14.25 2.20 -2.50
C GLY A 50 -13.22 2.44 -3.60
N ILE A 51 -12.12 1.68 -3.58
CA ILE A 51 -11.11 1.65 -4.64
C ILE A 51 -11.01 0.26 -5.24
N GLN A 52 -10.84 0.18 -6.57
CA GLN A 52 -10.64 -1.08 -7.25
C GLN A 52 -9.18 -1.54 -7.13
N ILE A 53 -8.98 -2.80 -6.75
CA ILE A 53 -7.66 -3.44 -6.72
C ILE A 53 -7.52 -4.30 -7.97
N ALA A 54 -6.64 -3.87 -8.88
CA ALA A 54 -6.32 -4.65 -10.07
C ALA A 54 -5.48 -5.91 -9.74
N PRO A 55 -5.49 -6.96 -10.59
CA PRO A 55 -4.78 -8.22 -10.32
C PRO A 55 -3.26 -8.07 -10.13
N ASN A 56 -2.64 -7.07 -10.77
CA ASN A 56 -1.23 -6.76 -10.56
C ASN A 56 -0.95 -6.22 -9.16
N LEU A 57 -1.87 -5.40 -8.62
CA LEU A 57 -1.75 -4.83 -7.28
C LEU A 57 -1.98 -5.90 -6.21
N SER A 58 -2.94 -6.81 -6.37
CA SER A 58 -3.16 -7.90 -5.42
C SER A 58 -1.92 -8.80 -5.29
N ARG A 59 -1.19 -9.05 -6.38
CA ARG A 59 0.09 -9.77 -6.35
C ARG A 59 1.16 -9.04 -5.53
N ILE A 60 1.25 -7.71 -5.64
CA ILE A 60 2.17 -6.90 -4.82
C ILE A 60 1.76 -6.97 -3.34
N LEU A 61 0.48 -6.84 -3.03
CA LEU A 61 -0.02 -6.94 -1.65
C LEU A 61 0.25 -8.31 -1.02
N ARG A 62 0.19 -9.39 -1.81
CA ARG A 62 0.62 -10.73 -1.36
C ARG A 62 2.12 -10.77 -1.10
N ALA A 63 2.92 -10.19 -1.99
CA ALA A 63 4.38 -10.12 -1.86
C ALA A 63 4.83 -9.24 -0.68
N LEU A 64 4.04 -8.27 -0.24
CA LEU A 64 4.28 -7.53 1.00
C LEU A 64 4.20 -8.43 2.24
N GLY A 65 3.54 -9.58 2.20
CA GLY A 65 3.51 -10.52 3.32
C GLY A 65 2.67 -10.01 4.50
N TYR A 66 2.91 -10.57 5.70
CA TYR A 66 2.17 -10.26 6.94
C TYR A 66 0.65 -10.37 6.82
N GLY A 67 0.14 -11.17 5.87
CA GLY A 67 -1.29 -11.35 5.65
C GLY A 67 -2.01 -10.10 5.13
N VAL A 68 -1.30 -9.08 4.62
CA VAL A 68 -1.92 -7.82 4.14
C VAL A 68 -3.00 -8.10 3.10
N TRP A 69 -2.69 -8.89 2.07
CA TRP A 69 -3.68 -9.24 1.05
C TRP A 69 -4.87 -10.00 1.60
N GLU A 70 -4.67 -10.96 2.51
CA GLU A 70 -5.77 -11.75 3.06
C GLU A 70 -6.71 -10.88 3.91
N ARG A 71 -6.15 -9.89 4.62
CA ARG A 71 -6.95 -8.90 5.36
C ARG A 71 -7.74 -7.98 4.43
N VAL A 72 -7.13 -7.52 3.33
CA VAL A 72 -7.84 -6.73 2.30
C VAL A 72 -8.93 -7.56 1.62
N LYS A 73 -8.63 -8.80 1.26
CA LYS A 73 -9.56 -9.71 0.57
C LYS A 73 -10.80 -10.02 1.42
N LYS A 74 -10.63 -10.12 2.75
CA LYS A 74 -11.74 -10.39 3.68
C LYS A 74 -12.86 -9.36 3.59
N ASP A 75 -12.51 -8.09 3.43
CA ASP A 75 -13.46 -6.98 3.41
C ASP A 75 -13.77 -6.49 1.97
N ALA A 76 -13.18 -7.13 0.96
CA ALA A 76 -13.35 -6.77 -0.44
C ALA A 76 -14.53 -7.49 -1.10
N VAL A 77 -15.09 -6.86 -2.13
CA VAL A 77 -16.08 -7.48 -3.03
C VAL A 77 -15.36 -8.02 -4.26
N GLU A 78 -15.54 -9.31 -4.55
CA GLU A 78 -14.99 -9.93 -5.76
C GLU A 78 -15.79 -9.48 -7.00
N MET A 79 -15.12 -8.75 -7.88
CA MET A 79 -15.71 -8.24 -9.11
C MET A 79 -15.52 -9.24 -10.25
N LYS A 80 -16.62 -9.73 -10.82
CA LYS A 80 -16.61 -10.78 -11.86
C LYS A 80 -16.35 -10.25 -13.27
N ALA A 81 -16.75 -9.01 -13.54
CA ALA A 81 -16.60 -8.38 -14.85
C ALA A 81 -16.51 -6.87 -14.72
N VAL A 82 -15.76 -6.24 -15.63
CA VAL A 82 -15.71 -4.78 -15.80
C VAL A 82 -16.10 -4.48 -17.24
N SER A 83 -17.08 -3.60 -17.43
CA SER A 83 -17.49 -3.10 -18.75
C SER A 83 -17.12 -1.63 -18.84
N ILE A 84 -16.31 -1.29 -19.84
CA ILE A 84 -15.97 0.09 -20.18
C ILE A 84 -16.78 0.43 -21.43
N ARG A 85 -17.64 1.42 -21.33
CA ARG A 85 -18.41 1.93 -22.47
C ARG A 85 -17.70 3.15 -23.03
N GLY A 86 -17.55 3.20 -24.35
CA GLY A 86 -17.06 4.40 -25.03
C GLY A 86 -18.04 5.57 -24.86
N VAL A 87 -17.55 6.78 -25.08
CA VAL A 87 -18.40 7.97 -25.16
C VAL A 87 -19.15 7.92 -26.50
N CYS A 88 -20.47 8.11 -26.46
CA CYS A 88 -21.24 8.30 -27.69
C CYS A 88 -20.83 9.64 -28.32
N PRO A 89 -20.31 9.67 -29.55
CA PRO A 89 -20.05 10.94 -30.22
C PRO A 89 -21.39 11.63 -30.52
N GLY A 90 -21.68 12.77 -29.90
CA GLY A 90 -22.84 13.62 -30.24
C GLY A 90 -23.86 13.92 -29.13
N ILE A 91 -23.55 13.64 -27.86
CA ILE A 91 -24.20 14.25 -26.68
C ILE A 91 -23.14 15.04 -25.91
#